data_AF-A0A8J7XAM5-F1
#
_entry.id   AF-A0A8J7XAM5-F1
#
_cell.length_a   1.000
_cell.length_b   1.000
_cell.length_c   1.000
_cell.angle_alpha   90.00
_cell.angle_beta   90.00
_cell.angle_gamma   90.00
#
_symmetry.space_group_name_H-M   'P 1'
#
loop_
_entity.id
_entity.type
_entity.pdbx_description
1 polymer ?
#
loop_
_entity_poly.entity_id
_entity_poly.type
_entity_poly.pdbx_seq_one_letter_code
_entity_poly.pdbx_strand_id
1 'polypeptide(L)' 'MTYVCINCGSEVDYDYIVKHKLKCTKCREKRSNIWVKRRPQTSKTVIAR' A
#
# COMPACT_ATOMS: atom_id res chain seq x y z
N MET A 1 0.74 10.76 1.24
CA MET A 1 1.39 9.56 1.82
C MET A 1 0.84 8.36 1.07
N THR A 2 1.71 7.62 0.40
CA THR A 2 1.28 6.55 -0.52
C THR A 2 1.13 5.22 0.20
N TYR A 3 0.09 4.50 -0.20
CA TYR A 3 -0.26 3.18 0.28
C TYR A 3 -0.23 2.20 -0.88
N VAL A 4 0.16 0.98 -0.57
CA VAL A 4 0.33 -0.10 -1.53
C VAL A 4 -0.66 -1.20 -1.20
N CYS A 5 -1.41 -1.67 -2.20
CA CYS A 5 -2.26 -2.85 -2.04
C CYS A 5 -1.37 -4.09 -1.89
N ILE A 6 -1.61 -4.90 -0.85
CA ILE A 6 -0.78 -6.08 -0.57
C ILE A 6 -0.86 -7.16 -1.66
N ASN A 7 -1.97 -7.22 -2.39
CA ASN A 7 -2.22 -8.31 -3.34
C ASN A 7 -1.77 -7.98 -4.77
N CYS A 8 -1.98 -6.75 -5.25
CA CYS A 8 -1.63 -6.35 -6.62
C CYS A 8 -0.47 -5.35 -6.71
N GLY A 9 0.06 -4.88 -5.57
CA GLY A 9 1.12 -3.87 -5.55
C GLY A 9 0.69 -2.48 -6.02
N SER A 10 -0.61 -2.23 -6.23
CA SER A 10 -1.07 -0.92 -6.70
C SER A 10 -0.79 0.16 -5.67
N GLU A 11 -0.15 1.23 -6.10
CA GLU A 11 0.16 2.40 -5.27
C GLU A 11 -0.93 3.46 -5.45
N VAL A 12 -1.47 3.95 -4.34
CA VAL A 12 -2.50 4.98 -4.31
C VAL A 12 -2.29 5.92 -3.13
N ASP A 13 -2.84 7.12 -3.20
CA ASP A 13 -2.85 8.06 -2.09
C ASP A 13 -3.92 7.75 -1.04
N TYR A 14 -3.75 8.30 0.16
CA TYR A 14 -4.71 8.14 1.26
C TYR A 14 -6.13 8.59 0.88
N ASP A 15 -6.26 9.74 0.22
CA ASP A 15 -7.55 10.26 -0.28
C ASP A 15 -8.28 9.26 -1.18
N TYR A 16 -7.53 8.55 -2.02
CA TYR A 16 -8.08 7.53 -2.89
C TYR A 16 -8.69 6.38 -2.07
N ILE A 17 -7.97 5.92 -1.04
CA ILE A 17 -8.39 4.82 -0.17
C ILE A 17 -9.68 5.19 0.59
N VAL A 18 -9.73 6.39 1.15
CA VAL A 18 -10.90 6.89 1.89
C VAL A 18 -12.11 6.98 0.96
N LYS A 19 -11.95 7.57 -0.22
CA LYS A 19 -13.01 7.70 -1.24
C LYS A 19 -13.56 6.35 -1.68
N HIS A 20 -12.70 5.32 -1.76
CA HIS A 20 -13.08 3.98 -2.20
C HIS A 20 -13.36 3.00 -1.04
N LYS A 21 -13.54 3.51 0.19
CA LYS A 21 -13.86 2.71 1.39
C LYS A 21 -12.88 1.54 1.59
N LEU A 22 -11.59 1.82 1.46
CA LEU A 22 -10.49 0.85 1.57
C LEU A 22 -10.51 -0.27 0.50
N LYS A 23 -11.34 -0.19 -0.55
CA LYS A 23 -11.37 -1.22 -1.59
C LYS A 23 -10.33 -0.95 -2.66
N CYS A 24 -9.51 -1.95 -2.97
CA CYS A 24 -8.67 -1.90 -4.16
C CYS A 24 -9.53 -2.12 -5.42
N THR A 25 -9.58 -1.10 -6.29
CA THR A 25 -10.34 -1.11 -7.55
C THR A 25 -9.65 -1.90 -8.66
N LYS A 26 -8.33 -2.09 -8.58
CA LYS A 26 -7.56 -2.88 -9.55
C LYS A 26 -7.69 -4.38 -9.33
N CYS A 27 -7.95 -4.82 -8.10
CA CYS A 27 -8.18 -6.22 -7.81
C CYS A 27 -9.62 -6.60 -8.21
N ARG A 28 -9.81 -6.95 -9.49
CA ARG A 28 -11.13 -7.32 -10.05
C ARG A 28 -11.72 -8.59 -9.42
N GLU A 29 -10.89 -9.56 -9.03
CA GLU A 29 -11.36 -10.86 -8.52
C GLU A 29 -11.29 -11.00 -6.99
N LYS A 30 -10.25 -10.46 -6.35
CA LYS A 30 -10.08 -10.49 -4.89
C LYS A 30 -10.24 -9.09 -4.33
N ARG A 31 -11.39 -8.76 -3.74
CA ARG A 31 -11.62 -7.47 -3.04
C ARG A 31 -10.60 -7.33 -1.91
N SER A 32 -9.47 -6.71 -2.24
CA SER A 32 -8.34 -6.55 -1.34
C SER A 32 -8.59 -5.28 -0.57
N ASN A 33 -8.81 -5.42 0.74
CA ASN A 33 -9.09 -4.30 1.63
C ASN A 33 -7.88 -3.93 2.50
N ILE A 34 -6.74 -4.58 2.24
CA ILE A 34 -5.52 -4.45 3.04
C ILE A 34 -4.54 -3.55 2.28
N TRP A 35 -4.22 -2.43 2.91
CA TRP A 35 -3.28 -1.43 2.40
C TRP A 35 -2.11 -1.31 3.35
N VAL A 36 -0.90 -1.35 2.81
CA VAL A 36 0.33 -1.15 3.58
C VAL A 36 0.93 0.21 3.22
N LYS A 37 1.38 0.95 4.22
CA LYS A 37 2.06 2.22 4.01
C LYS A 37 3.43 1.94 3.38
N ARG A 38 3.77 2.66 2.30
CA ARG A 38 5.08 2.50 1.66
C ARG A 38 6.18 2.86 2.66
N ARG A 39 7.18 1.97 2.80
CA ARG A 39 8.35 2.30 3.62
C ARG A 39 9.09 3.49 2.99
N PRO A 40 9.47 4.50 3.78
CA PRO A 40 10.36 5.54 3.29
C PRO A 40 11.69 4.92 2.87
N GLN A 41 12.34 5.47 1.83
CA GLN A 41 13.68 5.04 1.38
C GLN A 41 14.78 5.47 2.36
N THR A 42 14.58 5.27 3.65
CA THR A 42 15.63 5.49 4.64
C THR A 42 16.51 4.25 4.62
N SER A 43 17.68 4.35 4.01
CA SER A 43 18.73 3.33 4.08
C SER A 43 19.27 3.27 5.52
N LYS A 44 18.56 2.56 6.39
CA LYS A 44 19.11 2.20 7.69
C LYS A 44 20.20 1.16 7.42
N THR A 45 21.46 1.57 7.48
CA THR A 45 22.59 0.64 7.48
C THR A 45 22.49 -0.22 8.73
N VAL A 46 22.08 -1.47 8.57
CA VAL A 46 22.05 -2.45 9.66
C VAL A 46 23.46 -3.04 9.76
N ILE A 47 24.16 -2.75 10.85
CA ILE A 47 25.44 -3.39 11.14
C ILE A 47 25.10 -4.78 11.69
N ALA A 48 25.44 -5.83 10.94
CA ALA A 48 25.39 -7.20 11.46
C ALA A 48 26.53 -7.35 12.49
N ARG A 49 26.18 -7.58 13.75
CA ARG A 49 27.11 -7.95 14.82
C ARG A 49 26.84 -9.38 15.24
#